data_AF-A0A9D2AZZ0-F1
#
_entry.id   AF-A0A9D2AZZ0-F1
#
_cell.length_a   1.000
_cell.length_b   1.000
_cell.length_c   1.000
_cell.angle_alpha   90.00
_cell.angle_beta   90.00
_cell.angle_gamma   90.00
#
_symmetry.space_group_name_H-M   'P 1'
#
loop_
_entity.id
_entity.type
_entity.pdbx_description
1 polymer ?
#
loop_
_entity_poly.entity_id
_entity_poly.type
_entity_poly.pdbx_seq_one_letter_code
_entity_poly.pdbx_strand_id
1 'polypeptide(L)'
;MFFLIVGYSFTQKNKIDDHKGTLFIIGGGENTPELIKEMLLGARLLEGTAGISKVSDKYILILPMANANPKKAYNTMKKLFNTHSSAAVHILEVAEGDVLNNAQKDSILNASLIYIPGGSQVNFLKRTKGSGLVDVLHEAYENGVSIAGTSAGASLMSEEMLTGYQKHLPDTFLTPY
;
A
#
# COMPACT_ATOMS: atom_id res chain seq x y z
N MET A 1 -44.74 20.24 30.46
CA MET A 1 -43.36 19.93 30.90
C MET A 1 -42.60 19.44 29.68
N PHE A 2 -41.82 20.31 29.04
CA PHE A 2 -41.00 19.99 27.86
C PHE A 2 -39.55 19.79 28.33
N PHE A 3 -38.95 18.63 28.04
CA PHE A 3 -37.51 18.42 28.18
C PHE A 3 -36.87 18.48 26.80
N LEU A 4 -36.05 19.50 26.59
CA LEU A 4 -35.16 19.63 25.44
C LEU A 4 -33.86 18.89 25.78
N ILE A 5 -33.55 17.81 25.07
CA ILE A 5 -32.23 17.15 25.15
C ILE A 5 -31.39 17.71 24.00
N VAL A 6 -30.43 18.57 24.33
CA VAL A 6 -29.40 19.01 23.38
C VAL A 6 -28.28 17.97 23.41
N GLY A 7 -28.22 17.13 22.37
CA GLY A 7 -27.12 16.20 22.16
C GLY A 7 -25.91 16.94 21.58
N TYR A 8 -24.84 17.06 22.36
CA TYR A 8 -23.53 17.48 21.84
C TYR A 8 -22.85 16.26 21.21
N SER A 9 -22.83 16.18 19.88
CA SER A 9 -22.01 15.19 19.18
C SER A 9 -20.55 15.67 19.16
N PHE A 10 -19.74 15.13 20.07
CA PHE A 10 -18.29 15.33 20.07
C PHE A 10 -17.69 14.47 18.95
N THR A 11 -17.37 15.07 17.81
CA THR A 11 -16.60 14.39 16.76
C THR A 11 -15.13 14.38 17.17
N GLN A 12 -14.65 13.25 17.68
CA GLN A 12 -13.23 13.01 17.87
C GLN A 12 -12.55 12.97 16.49
N LYS A 13 -11.88 14.05 16.12
CA LYS A 13 -10.91 14.05 15.03
C LYS A 13 -9.75 13.18 15.49
N ASN A 14 -9.66 11.94 14.99
CA ASN A 14 -8.49 11.10 15.20
C ASN A 14 -7.25 11.90 14.77
N LYS A 15 -6.33 12.15 15.71
CA LYS A 15 -4.99 12.64 15.40
C LYS A 15 -4.29 11.54 14.62
N ILE A 16 -4.21 11.69 13.30
CA ILE A 16 -3.29 10.93 12.48
C ILE A 16 -1.89 11.38 12.92
N ASP A 17 -1.04 10.42 13.29
CA ASP A 17 0.37 10.67 13.57
C ASP A 17 1.00 11.25 12.29
N ASP A 18 1.36 12.54 12.30
CA ASP A 18 1.71 13.35 11.11
C ASP A 18 3.04 12.91 10.45
N HIS A 19 3.71 11.91 11.01
CA HIS A 19 4.96 11.38 10.48
C HIS A 19 4.80 10.08 9.67
N LYS A 20 3.75 9.28 9.91
CA LYS A 20 3.57 7.98 9.23
C LYS A 20 2.74 8.09 7.96
N GLY A 21 2.95 7.15 7.05
CA GLY A 21 2.17 7.02 5.83
C GLY A 21 0.73 6.60 6.10
N THR A 22 -0.13 6.75 5.09
CA THR A 22 -1.50 6.22 5.18
C THR A 22 -1.52 4.76 4.74
N LEU A 23 -2.15 3.89 5.53
CA LEU A 23 -2.35 2.48 5.19
C LEU A 23 -3.78 2.25 4.67
N PHE A 24 -3.89 1.67 3.48
CA PHE A 24 -5.17 1.32 2.86
C PHE A 24 -5.31 -0.21 2.75
N ILE A 25 -6.14 -0.80 3.62
CA ILE A 25 -6.44 -2.23 3.62
C ILE A 25 -7.78 -2.45 2.91
N ILE A 26 -7.73 -2.99 1.68
CA ILE A 26 -8.90 -3.11 0.81
C ILE A 26 -9.32 -4.59 0.75
N GLY A 27 -10.51 -4.92 1.28
CA GLY A 27 -11.01 -6.29 1.40
C GLY A 27 -11.26 -7.04 0.07
N GLY A 28 -11.05 -6.40 -1.07
CA GLY A 28 -11.35 -6.91 -2.40
C GLY A 28 -12.52 -6.17 -3.05
N GLY A 29 -12.90 -6.60 -4.26
CA GLY A 29 -13.87 -5.90 -5.10
C GLY A 29 -13.21 -5.00 -6.14
N GLU A 30 -14.01 -4.19 -6.81
CA GLU A 30 -13.53 -3.31 -7.88
C GLU A 30 -12.77 -2.11 -7.31
N ASN A 31 -11.69 -1.71 -7.99
CA ASN A 31 -11.00 -0.46 -7.70
C ASN A 31 -11.86 0.70 -8.25
N THR A 32 -12.85 1.13 -7.47
CA THR A 32 -13.74 2.23 -7.85
C THR A 32 -12.97 3.55 -8.01
N PRO A 33 -13.43 4.48 -8.86
CA PRO A 33 -12.80 5.79 -8.98
C PRO A 33 -12.66 6.53 -7.64
N GLU A 34 -13.63 6.36 -6.74
CA GLU A 34 -13.62 6.95 -5.39
C GLU A 34 -12.47 6.41 -4.56
N LEU A 35 -12.29 5.08 -4.53
CA LEU A 35 -11.19 4.43 -3.83
C LEU A 35 -9.82 4.86 -4.40
N ILE A 36 -9.70 4.97 -5.72
CA ILE A 36 -8.47 5.48 -6.35
C ILE A 36 -8.18 6.91 -5.86
N LYS A 37 -9.18 7.78 -5.82
CA LYS A 37 -9.03 9.17 -5.35
C LYS A 37 -8.65 9.24 -3.87
N GLU A 38 -9.21 8.40 -3.02
CA GLU A 38 -8.85 8.32 -1.59
C GLU A 38 -7.37 7.94 -1.41
N MET A 39 -6.90 6.90 -2.13
CA MET A 39 -5.48 6.51 -2.11
C MET A 39 -4.57 7.65 -2.59
N LEU A 40 -4.93 8.29 -3.69
CA LEU A 40 -4.17 9.43 -4.23
C LEU A 40 -4.19 10.63 -3.27
N LEU A 41 -5.29 10.89 -2.58
CA LEU A 41 -5.38 11.98 -1.61
C LEU A 41 -4.48 11.72 -0.41
N GLY A 42 -4.52 10.51 0.17
CA GLY A 42 -3.64 10.12 1.29
C GLY A 42 -2.16 10.16 0.92
N ALA A 43 -1.83 9.77 -0.32
CA ALA A 43 -0.48 9.86 -0.86
C ALA A 43 -0.06 11.28 -1.30
N ARG A 44 -0.95 12.27 -1.18
CA ARG A 44 -0.73 13.64 -1.67
C ARG A 44 -0.38 13.70 -3.17
N LEU A 45 -1.12 12.94 -3.97
CA LEU A 45 -0.98 12.77 -5.43
C LEU A 45 -2.25 13.15 -6.22
N LEU A 46 -3.36 13.43 -5.53
CA LEU A 46 -4.63 13.75 -6.20
C LEU A 46 -4.56 15.16 -6.82
N GLU A 47 -4.79 15.25 -8.12
CA GLU A 47 -4.76 16.53 -8.83
C GLU A 47 -5.87 17.50 -8.40
N GLY A 48 -5.60 18.79 -8.53
CA GLY A 48 -6.57 19.85 -8.20
C GLY A 48 -6.79 20.07 -6.70
N THR A 49 -6.03 19.40 -5.83
CA THR A 49 -6.07 19.61 -4.39
C THR A 49 -5.11 20.72 -3.97
N ALA A 50 -5.63 21.73 -3.25
CA ALA A 50 -4.85 22.89 -2.83
C ALA A 50 -3.76 22.49 -1.82
N GLY A 51 -2.55 23.05 -1.98
CA GLY A 51 -1.42 22.80 -1.06
C GLY A 51 -0.56 21.58 -1.39
N ILE A 52 -0.86 20.84 -2.47
CA ILE A 52 0.02 19.78 -2.98
C ILE A 52 1.02 20.40 -3.95
N SER A 53 2.29 20.54 -3.51
CA SER A 53 3.41 20.89 -4.37
C SER A 53 3.51 19.95 -5.58
N LYS A 54 4.00 20.47 -6.71
CA LYS A 54 4.16 19.77 -8.00
C LYS A 54 4.28 18.24 -7.85
N VAL A 55 3.30 17.53 -8.40
CA VAL A 55 3.28 16.06 -8.50
C VAL A 55 4.43 15.53 -9.38
N SER A 56 5.13 16.39 -10.13
CA SER A 56 6.15 16.01 -11.12
C SER A 56 7.31 15.17 -10.58
N ASP A 57 7.63 15.31 -9.29
CA ASP A 57 8.77 14.63 -8.67
C ASP A 57 8.31 13.43 -7.81
N LYS A 58 7.01 13.14 -7.81
CA LYS A 58 6.39 12.07 -7.05
C LYS A 58 5.97 10.92 -7.94
N TYR A 59 5.96 9.72 -7.37
CA TYR A 59 5.59 8.53 -8.11
C TYR A 59 4.88 7.48 -7.24
N ILE A 60 4.20 6.58 -7.96
CA ILE A 60 3.52 5.40 -7.44
C ILE A 60 4.35 4.17 -7.83
N LEU A 61 4.60 3.29 -6.87
CA LEU A 61 5.28 2.03 -7.09
C LEU A 61 4.29 0.87 -6.97
N ILE A 62 4.18 0.05 -8.03
CA ILE A 62 3.33 -1.14 -8.03
C ILE A 62 4.19 -2.37 -7.78
N LEU A 63 3.75 -3.24 -6.86
CA LEU A 63 4.40 -4.50 -6.46
C LEU A 63 3.53 -5.71 -6.85
N PRO A 64 3.54 -6.14 -8.12
CA PRO A 64 2.52 -7.04 -8.64
C PRO A 64 2.80 -8.53 -8.40
N MET A 65 3.73 -8.88 -7.51
CA MET A 65 4.24 -10.25 -7.31
C MET A 65 3.19 -11.24 -6.80
N ALA A 66 2.08 -10.76 -6.21
CA ALA A 66 0.95 -11.61 -5.84
C ALA A 66 0.18 -12.12 -7.08
N ASN A 67 0.17 -11.34 -8.16
CA ASN A 67 -0.70 -11.59 -9.30
C ASN A 67 -0.13 -12.67 -10.23
N ALA A 68 -1.01 -13.54 -10.75
CA ALA A 68 -0.61 -14.55 -11.74
C ALA A 68 -0.15 -13.93 -13.08
N ASN A 69 -0.58 -12.70 -13.38
CA ASN A 69 -0.11 -11.93 -14.52
C ASN A 69 0.34 -10.52 -14.07
N PRO A 70 1.59 -10.38 -13.58
CA PRO A 70 2.09 -9.14 -13.01
C PRO A 70 2.01 -7.94 -13.97
N LYS A 71 2.37 -8.15 -15.24
CA LYS A 71 2.34 -7.11 -16.28
C LYS A 71 0.92 -6.60 -16.54
N LYS A 72 -0.08 -7.50 -16.58
CA LYS A 72 -1.49 -7.10 -16.74
C LYS A 72 -1.95 -6.28 -15.54
N ALA A 73 -1.67 -6.73 -14.32
CA ALA A 73 -2.03 -6.02 -13.09
C ALA A 73 -1.42 -4.61 -13.06
N TYR A 74 -0.13 -4.50 -13.40
CA TYR A 74 0.56 -3.20 -13.52
C TYR A 74 -0.13 -2.29 -14.54
N ASN A 75 -0.37 -2.75 -15.76
CA ASN A 75 -0.96 -1.91 -16.81
C ASN A 75 -2.37 -1.45 -16.46
N THR A 76 -3.19 -2.31 -15.85
CA THR A 76 -4.54 -1.96 -15.39
C THR A 76 -4.48 -0.87 -14.33
N MET A 77 -3.64 -1.05 -13.30
CA MET A 77 -3.56 -0.09 -12.20
C MET A 77 -2.91 1.22 -12.63
N LYS A 78 -1.87 1.18 -13.47
CA LYS A 78 -1.28 2.37 -14.08
C LYS A 78 -2.33 3.20 -14.80
N LYS A 79 -3.17 2.56 -15.61
CA LYS A 79 -4.24 3.26 -16.33
C LYS A 79 -5.21 3.92 -15.35
N LEU A 80 -5.61 3.23 -14.28
CA LEU A 80 -6.53 3.77 -13.27
C LEU A 80 -5.93 4.92 -12.46
N PHE A 81 -4.68 4.84 -12.01
CA PHE A 81 -4.05 5.96 -11.30
C PHE A 81 -3.91 7.18 -12.21
N ASN A 82 -3.53 6.97 -13.47
CA ASN A 82 -3.33 8.05 -14.43
C ASN A 82 -4.64 8.74 -14.88
N THR A 83 -5.83 8.26 -14.49
CA THR A 83 -7.07 9.02 -14.72
C THR A 83 -7.26 10.16 -13.73
N HIS A 84 -6.51 10.18 -12.62
CA HIS A 84 -6.70 11.12 -11.51
C HIS A 84 -5.40 11.73 -10.98
N SER A 85 -4.25 11.34 -11.53
CA SER A 85 -2.93 11.85 -11.16
C SER A 85 -1.96 11.85 -12.36
N SER A 86 -1.09 12.86 -12.43
CA SER A 86 0.06 12.93 -13.34
C SER A 86 1.33 12.30 -12.78
N ALA A 87 1.28 11.72 -11.57
CA ALA A 87 2.42 11.04 -10.96
C ALA A 87 2.93 9.92 -11.87
N ALA A 88 4.26 9.73 -11.91
CA ALA A 88 4.81 8.59 -12.61
C ALA A 88 4.38 7.29 -11.92
N VAL A 89 4.14 6.23 -12.69
CA VAL A 89 3.76 4.91 -12.16
C VAL A 89 4.78 3.87 -12.60
N HIS A 90 5.54 3.37 -11.63
CA HIS A 90 6.61 2.41 -11.83
C HIS A 90 6.20 1.02 -11.34
N ILE A 91 6.90 0.02 -11.85
CA ILE A 91 6.78 -1.37 -11.45
C ILE A 91 8.08 -1.78 -10.77
N LEU A 92 7.98 -2.50 -9.66
CA LEU A 92 9.10 -3.19 -9.06
C LEU A 92 8.71 -4.64 -8.80
N GLU A 93 9.48 -5.56 -9.36
CA GLU A 93 9.35 -6.99 -9.18
C GLU A 93 10.58 -7.53 -8.46
N VAL A 94 10.36 -8.54 -7.63
CA VAL A 94 11.40 -9.29 -6.93
C VAL A 94 11.24 -10.75 -7.32
N ALA A 95 12.32 -11.40 -7.75
CA ALA A 95 12.32 -12.83 -8.02
C ALA A 95 12.62 -13.61 -6.73
N GLU A 96 12.21 -14.88 -6.72
CA GLU A 96 12.50 -15.78 -5.61
C GLU A 96 14.02 -15.95 -5.45
N GLY A 97 14.53 -15.67 -4.24
CA GLY A 97 15.95 -15.73 -3.92
C GLY A 97 16.73 -14.42 -4.16
N ASP A 98 16.11 -13.39 -4.72
CA ASP A 98 16.75 -12.09 -4.91
C ASP A 98 16.81 -11.31 -3.58
N VAL A 99 17.85 -10.49 -3.45
CA VAL A 99 17.99 -9.48 -2.38
C VAL A 99 17.88 -8.10 -3.00
N LEU A 100 17.11 -7.20 -2.37
CA LEU A 100 16.97 -5.83 -2.85
C LEU A 100 18.34 -5.13 -2.88
N ASN A 101 18.69 -4.58 -4.05
CA ASN A 101 19.83 -3.69 -4.18
C ASN A 101 19.47 -2.27 -3.70
N ASN A 102 20.48 -1.40 -3.54
CA ASN A 102 20.29 -0.06 -3.01
C ASN A 102 19.32 0.78 -3.85
N ALA A 103 19.39 0.71 -5.19
CA ALA A 103 18.48 1.46 -6.06
C ALA A 103 17.02 1.01 -5.90
N GLN A 104 16.78 -0.29 -5.69
CA GLN A 104 15.45 -0.82 -5.40
C GLN A 104 14.94 -0.35 -4.04
N LYS A 105 15.80 -0.35 -3.00
CA LYS A 105 15.45 0.17 -1.68
C LYS A 105 15.11 1.65 -1.74
N ASP A 106 15.95 2.45 -2.39
CA ASP A 106 15.73 3.88 -2.59
C ASP A 106 14.41 4.14 -3.33
N SER A 107 14.10 3.31 -4.34
CA SER A 107 12.84 3.39 -5.09
C SER A 107 11.62 3.13 -4.20
N ILE A 108 11.74 2.27 -3.20
CA ILE A 108 10.66 1.97 -2.24
C ILE A 108 10.52 3.11 -1.22
N LEU A 109 11.63 3.54 -0.63
CA LEU A 109 11.66 4.55 0.44
C LEU A 109 11.21 5.94 -0.02
N ASN A 110 11.39 6.27 -1.31
CA ASN A 110 11.03 7.58 -1.86
C ASN A 110 9.69 7.59 -2.63
N ALA A 111 8.98 6.46 -2.68
CA ALA A 111 7.66 6.41 -3.30
C ALA A 111 6.67 7.27 -2.52
N SER A 112 5.67 7.86 -3.19
CA SER A 112 4.57 8.53 -2.48
C SER A 112 3.43 7.56 -2.14
N LEU A 113 3.24 6.56 -3.00
CA LEU A 113 2.29 5.47 -2.83
C LEU A 113 2.92 4.16 -3.29
N ILE A 114 2.80 3.12 -2.48
CA ILE A 114 3.10 1.74 -2.85
C ILE A 114 1.78 0.99 -2.95
N TYR A 115 1.54 0.33 -4.08
CA TYR A 115 0.31 -0.44 -4.32
C TYR A 115 0.61 -1.92 -4.59
N ILE A 116 0.01 -2.79 -3.77
CA ILE A 116 0.07 -4.25 -3.90
C ILE A 116 -1.26 -4.74 -4.47
N PRO A 117 -1.36 -5.04 -5.79
CA PRO A 117 -2.57 -5.59 -6.38
C PRO A 117 -2.88 -6.98 -5.81
N GLY A 118 -4.14 -7.37 -5.93
CA GLY A 118 -4.61 -8.70 -5.51
C GLY A 118 -3.98 -9.84 -6.32
N GLY A 119 -4.12 -11.04 -5.77
CA GLY A 119 -3.54 -12.27 -6.31
C GLY A 119 -3.43 -13.33 -5.22
N SER A 120 -2.28 -14.00 -5.14
CA SER A 120 -1.94 -14.99 -4.11
C SER A 120 -0.95 -14.43 -3.11
N GLN A 121 -1.35 -14.41 -1.83
CA GLN A 121 -0.48 -14.06 -0.70
C GLN A 121 0.74 -15.00 -0.66
N VAL A 122 0.51 -16.29 -0.89
CA VAL A 122 1.56 -17.32 -0.93
C VAL A 122 2.60 -17.00 -1.99
N ASN A 123 2.18 -16.58 -3.19
CA ASN A 123 3.11 -16.21 -4.26
C ASN A 123 3.94 -14.97 -3.89
N PHE A 124 3.30 -13.97 -3.29
CA PHE A 124 4.00 -12.76 -2.84
C PHE A 124 5.04 -13.10 -1.76
N LEU A 125 4.65 -13.82 -0.71
CA LEU A 125 5.56 -14.22 0.37
C LEU A 125 6.71 -15.07 -0.15
N LYS A 126 6.41 -16.06 -1.00
CA LYS A 126 7.42 -16.92 -1.60
C LYS A 126 8.48 -16.14 -2.38
N ARG A 127 8.06 -15.18 -3.21
CA ARG A 127 8.98 -14.35 -4.01
C ARG A 127 9.78 -13.36 -3.18
N THR A 128 9.19 -12.85 -2.10
CA THR A 128 9.79 -11.77 -1.29
C THR A 128 10.57 -12.29 -0.09
N LYS A 129 10.47 -13.59 0.22
CA LYS A 129 11.22 -14.25 1.29
C LYS A 129 12.72 -14.03 1.14
N GLY A 130 13.35 -13.49 2.17
CA GLY A 130 14.80 -13.24 2.22
C GLY A 130 15.27 -12.02 1.41
N SER A 131 14.37 -11.31 0.73
CA SER A 131 14.75 -10.16 -0.11
C SER A 131 15.01 -8.86 0.66
N GLY A 132 14.54 -8.78 1.90
CA GLY A 132 14.49 -7.54 2.69
C GLY A 132 13.35 -6.59 2.30
N LEU A 133 12.47 -6.98 1.37
CA LEU A 133 11.38 -6.11 0.93
C LEU A 133 10.43 -5.72 2.06
N VAL A 134 10.04 -6.66 2.92
CA VAL A 134 9.11 -6.39 4.02
C VAL A 134 9.68 -5.32 4.95
N ASP A 135 10.94 -5.44 5.36
CA ASP A 135 11.59 -4.47 6.25
C ASP A 135 11.64 -3.07 5.64
N VAL A 136 11.95 -2.98 4.35
CA VAL A 136 12.01 -1.69 3.63
C VAL A 136 10.61 -1.10 3.44
N LEU A 137 9.56 -1.91 3.28
CA LEU A 137 8.18 -1.43 3.24
C LEU A 137 7.73 -0.87 4.60
N HIS A 138 8.12 -1.52 5.69
CA HIS A 138 7.90 -0.98 7.03
C HIS A 138 8.59 0.37 7.21
N GLU A 139 9.87 0.46 6.84
CA GLU A 139 10.63 1.71 6.94
C GLU A 139 9.99 2.82 6.09
N ALA A 140 9.59 2.50 4.86
CA ALA A 140 8.88 3.44 3.99
C ALA A 140 7.59 3.95 4.66
N TYR A 141 6.78 3.06 5.24
CA TYR A 141 5.56 3.42 5.94
C TYR A 141 5.83 4.36 7.14
N GLU A 142 6.82 4.03 7.97
CA GLU A 142 7.21 4.87 9.10
C GLU A 142 7.74 6.25 8.66
N ASN A 143 8.31 6.34 7.46
CA ASN A 143 8.82 7.58 6.85
C ASN A 143 7.77 8.37 6.03
N GLY A 144 6.48 8.01 6.12
CA GLY A 144 5.41 8.78 5.49
C GLY A 144 4.92 8.24 4.13
N VAL A 145 5.49 7.15 3.62
CA VAL A 145 5.05 6.54 2.36
C VAL A 145 3.71 5.86 2.56
N SER A 146 2.71 6.22 1.76
CA SER A 146 1.41 5.54 1.82
C SER A 146 1.50 4.15 1.19
N ILE A 147 0.85 3.16 1.81
CA ILE A 147 0.85 1.78 1.32
C ILE A 147 -0.60 1.31 1.18
N ALA A 148 -0.93 0.70 0.04
CA ALA A 148 -2.27 0.21 -0.27
C ALA A 148 -2.22 -1.22 -0.81
N GLY A 149 -3.15 -2.06 -0.36
CA GLY A 149 -3.23 -3.46 -0.77
C GLY A 149 -4.66 -3.92 -0.91
N THR A 150 -4.96 -4.71 -1.95
CA THR A 150 -6.30 -5.29 -2.17
C THR A 150 -6.31 -6.81 -2.12
N SER A 151 -7.33 -7.40 -1.49
CA SER A 151 -7.50 -8.85 -1.34
C SER A 151 -6.26 -9.48 -0.69
N ALA A 152 -5.51 -10.34 -1.39
CA ALA A 152 -4.24 -10.87 -0.86
C ALA A 152 -3.24 -9.78 -0.43
N GLY A 153 -3.24 -8.62 -1.10
CA GLY A 153 -2.46 -7.46 -0.69
C GLY A 153 -2.88 -6.88 0.67
N ALA A 154 -4.18 -6.94 0.99
CA ALA A 154 -4.71 -6.54 2.28
C ALA A 154 -4.40 -7.58 3.38
N SER A 155 -4.46 -8.87 3.05
CA SER A 155 -4.10 -9.95 3.99
C SER A 155 -2.64 -9.87 4.43
N LEU A 156 -1.73 -9.56 3.51
CA LEU A 156 -0.31 -9.31 3.84
C LEU A 156 -0.14 -8.21 4.89
N MET A 157 -0.99 -7.18 4.86
CA MET A 157 -0.94 -6.05 5.79
C MET A 157 -1.55 -6.37 7.15
N SER A 158 -2.38 -7.41 7.26
CA SER A 158 -3.10 -7.79 8.49
C SER A 158 -2.36 -8.82 9.35
N GLU A 159 -1.45 -9.61 8.79
CA GLU A 159 -0.93 -10.80 9.48
C GLU A 159 0.41 -10.57 10.19
N GLU A 160 1.42 -9.96 9.54
CA GLU A 160 2.76 -9.77 10.14
C GLU A 160 3.55 -8.55 9.61
N MET A 161 3.11 -7.92 8.51
CA MET A 161 3.96 -7.02 7.70
C MET A 161 3.97 -5.54 8.14
N LEU A 162 3.30 -5.13 9.22
CA LEU A 162 3.27 -3.72 9.67
C LEU A 162 3.45 -3.49 11.18
N THR A 163 3.44 -4.54 12.00
CA THR A 163 3.52 -4.43 13.47
C THR A 163 4.88 -4.81 14.06
N GLY A 164 5.82 -5.32 13.25
CA GLY A 164 7.13 -5.78 13.75
C GLY A 164 7.04 -7.01 14.66
N TYR A 165 5.86 -7.63 14.77
CA TYR A 165 5.67 -8.88 15.49
C TYR A 165 5.85 -10.04 14.53
N GLN A 166 7.09 -10.51 14.42
CA GLN A 166 7.37 -11.85 13.90
C GLN A 166 6.98 -12.85 15.00
N LYS A 167 5.71 -13.23 15.07
CA LYS A 167 5.29 -14.28 15.99
C LYS A 167 5.58 -15.58 15.26
N HIS A 168 6.74 -16.19 15.59
CA HIS A 168 7.16 -17.52 15.12
C HIS A 168 5.99 -18.35 14.58
N LEU A 169 5.80 -18.31 13.26
CA LEU A 169 4.87 -19.20 12.60
C LEU A 169 5.39 -20.62 12.84
N PRO A 170 4.63 -21.51 13.50
CA PRO A 170 5.06 -22.89 13.62
C PRO A 170 5.20 -23.49 12.22
N ASP A 171 6.23 -24.34 12.04
CA ASP A 171 6.62 -24.98 10.77
C ASP A 171 5.47 -25.74 10.05
N THR A 172 4.32 -25.91 10.71
CA THR A 172 3.12 -26.57 10.21
C THR A 172 2.43 -25.87 9.04
N PHE A 173 2.78 -24.63 8.70
CA PHE A 173 2.24 -23.92 7.53
C PHE A 173 3.03 -24.16 6.23
N LEU A 174 4.15 -24.89 6.28
CA LEU A 174 5.02 -25.14 5.12
C LEU A 174 4.92 -26.56 4.54
N THR A 175 4.02 -27.41 5.04
CA THR A 175 3.78 -28.73 4.42
C THR A 175 2.54 -28.70 3.53
N PRO A 176 2.64 -29.07 2.24
CA PRO A 176 1.47 -29.26 1.40
C PRO A 176 0.72 -30.52 1.86
N TYR A 177 -0.60 -30.40 2.05
CA TYR A 177 -1.48 -31.55 1.85
C TYR A 177 -1.67 -31.79 0.35
#